data_AF-A0A382XRV2-F1
#
_entry.id   AF-A0A382XRV2-F1
#
_cell.length_a   1.000
_cell.length_b   1.000
_cell.length_c   1.000
_cell.angle_alpha   90.00
_cell.angle_beta   90.00
_cell.angle_gamma   90.00
#
_symmetry.space_group_name_H-M   'P 1'
#
loop_
_entity.id
_entity.type
_entity.pdbx_description
1 polymer ?
#
loop_
_entity_poly.entity_id
_entity_poly.type
_entity_poly.pdbx_seq_one_letter_code
_entity_poly.pdbx_strand_id
1 'polypeptide(L)'
;YRSQEKFLRVRLPFAAPEIKNLQRKVTARLQQRKPQIVLDQSGRKKLLYGTFGLSYGYYGWAVPAVLGVDDGKSSVALYMLTSSAGFYLPLSLTKKISVTDAAATFSIYGGSRGIVHGIALAHLLSEDPFKRGILAAGMLVSVAETFAGFRIASRSKMSAGTTETIGTGGDFGIGLGVAAAILTNGFGERNQAVAGSVLLGAGAGLWSGKLLADHQPFTVGDAHIFRGLGLLGAYVPLAVVDITGTDNEKAYTVASMLGALAGLGLGN
;
A
#
# COMPACT_ATOMS: atom_id res chain seq x y z
N TYR A 1 -42.93 -25.12 -6.38
CA TYR A 1 -43.23 -26.52 -6.74
C TYR A 1 -44.07 -27.11 -5.63
N ARG A 2 -45.33 -27.44 -5.94
CA ARG A 2 -46.34 -27.96 -4.99
C ARG A 2 -46.40 -29.48 -5.17
N SER A 3 -46.17 -30.24 -4.11
CA SER A 3 -46.61 -31.63 -3.99
C SER A 3 -47.28 -31.75 -2.63
N GLN A 4 -48.53 -32.23 -2.62
CA GLN A 4 -49.29 -32.61 -1.42
C GLN A 4 -49.42 -31.53 -0.33
N GLU A 5 -50.14 -30.44 -0.64
CA GLU A 5 -50.69 -29.44 0.30
C GLU A 5 -49.74 -28.74 1.29
N LYS A 6 -48.45 -29.05 1.31
CA LYS A 6 -47.44 -28.34 2.10
C LYS A 6 -46.59 -27.45 1.19
N PHE A 7 -46.59 -26.15 1.46
CA PHE A 7 -45.63 -25.23 0.86
C PHE A 7 -44.22 -25.61 1.34
N LEU A 8 -43.45 -26.34 0.53
CA LEU A 8 -42.07 -26.73 0.85
C LEU A 8 -41.11 -25.53 0.94
N ARG A 9 -41.51 -24.37 0.41
CA ARG A 9 -40.75 -23.12 0.50
C ARG A 9 -41.67 -21.93 0.28
N VAL A 10 -41.88 -21.14 1.33
CA VAL A 10 -42.58 -19.84 1.25
C VAL A 10 -41.53 -18.77 0.98
N ARG A 11 -41.68 -18.01 -0.12
CA ARG A 11 -40.86 -16.82 -0.33
C ARG A 11 -41.46 -15.68 0.48
N LEU A 12 -40.74 -15.23 1.48
CA LEU A 12 -41.07 -14.02 2.23
C LEU A 12 -40.37 -12.83 1.55
N PRO A 13 -41.10 -11.84 1.03
CA PRO A 13 -40.48 -10.62 0.52
C PRO A 13 -39.93 -9.83 1.72
N PHE A 14 -38.62 -9.67 1.78
CA PHE A 14 -37.97 -8.83 2.78
C PHE A 14 -37.52 -7.52 2.15
N ALA A 15 -37.77 -6.40 2.81
CA ALA A 15 -37.15 -5.14 2.49
C ALA A 15 -35.66 -5.15 2.93
N ALA A 16 -34.80 -4.37 2.27
CA ALA A 16 -33.37 -4.25 2.59
C ALA A 16 -33.06 -4.06 4.11
N PRO A 17 -33.78 -3.21 4.87
CA PRO A 17 -33.55 -3.09 6.31
C PRO A 17 -33.92 -4.36 7.11
N GLU A 18 -34.90 -5.13 6.66
CA GLU A 18 -35.33 -6.37 7.31
C GLU A 18 -34.31 -7.49 7.11
N ILE A 19 -33.69 -7.56 5.92
CA ILE A 19 -32.57 -8.48 5.65
C ILE A 19 -31.39 -8.17 6.57
N LYS A 20 -31.01 -6.90 6.70
CA LYS A 20 -29.94 -6.48 7.63
C LYS A 20 -30.26 -6.86 9.08
N ASN A 21 -31.52 -6.69 9.48
CA ASN A 21 -31.96 -7.00 10.84
C ASN A 21 -31.95 -8.53 11.11
N LEU A 22 -32.37 -9.33 10.12
CA LEU A 22 -32.32 -10.79 10.19
C LEU A 22 -30.88 -11.30 10.25
N GLN A 23 -29.99 -10.77 9.39
CA GLN A 23 -28.56 -11.09 9.43
C GLN A 23 -27.97 -10.81 10.81
N ARG A 24 -28.27 -9.65 11.39
CA ARG A 24 -27.78 -9.26 12.72
C ARG A 24 -28.28 -10.23 13.82
N LYS A 25 -29.55 -10.64 13.78
CA LYS A 25 -30.12 -11.62 14.73
C LYS A 25 -29.48 -13.00 14.59
N VAL A 26 -29.26 -13.48 13.36
CA VAL A 26 -28.61 -14.76 13.08
C VAL A 26 -27.17 -14.74 13.57
N THR A 27 -26.42 -13.68 13.25
CA THR A 27 -25.03 -13.49 13.70
C THR A 27 -24.92 -13.46 15.22
N ALA A 28 -25.80 -12.73 15.91
CA ALA A 28 -25.81 -12.66 17.39
C ALA A 28 -26.06 -14.04 18.03
N ARG A 29 -27.00 -14.83 17.49
CA ARG A 29 -27.28 -16.19 18.00
C ARG A 29 -26.16 -17.18 17.70
N LEU A 30 -25.49 -17.03 16.56
CA LEU A 30 -24.31 -17.83 16.23
C LEU A 30 -23.14 -17.51 17.19
N GLN A 31 -22.92 -16.22 17.50
CA GLN A 31 -21.91 -15.77 18.45
C GLN A 31 -22.16 -16.28 19.87
N GLN A 32 -23.43 -16.35 20.32
CA GLN A 32 -23.78 -16.89 21.63
C GLN A 32 -23.58 -18.41 21.74
N ARG A 33 -23.87 -19.17 20.67
CA ARG A 33 -23.77 -20.65 20.68
C ARG A 33 -22.38 -21.19 20.42
N LYS A 34 -21.55 -20.44 19.70
CA LYS A 34 -20.13 -20.71 19.54
C LYS A 34 -19.43 -19.36 19.66
N PRO A 35 -18.84 -19.03 20.83
CA PRO A 35 -17.84 -17.99 20.88
C PRO A 35 -16.61 -18.54 20.14
N GLN A 36 -16.69 -18.59 18.81
CA GLN A 36 -15.49 -18.52 18.00
C GLN A 36 -14.82 -17.23 18.48
N ILE A 37 -13.56 -17.32 18.90
CA ILE A 37 -12.66 -16.17 18.85
C ILE A 37 -12.93 -15.55 17.47
N VAL A 38 -13.62 -14.41 17.43
CA VAL A 38 -14.05 -13.80 16.17
C VAL A 38 -12.75 -13.27 15.58
N LEU A 39 -12.08 -14.12 14.81
CA LEU A 39 -10.92 -13.73 14.02
C LEU A 39 -11.41 -12.60 13.13
N ASP A 40 -10.89 -11.39 13.34
CA ASP A 40 -11.18 -10.29 12.44
C ASP A 40 -10.59 -10.65 11.08
N GLN A 41 -11.42 -10.72 10.05
CA GLN A 41 -11.03 -11.07 8.68
C GLN A 41 -11.38 -9.94 7.70
N SER A 42 -11.68 -8.74 8.21
CA SER A 42 -12.09 -7.58 7.42
C SER A 42 -11.07 -7.22 6.34
N GLY A 43 -9.78 -7.29 6.65
CA GLY A 43 -8.69 -6.99 5.73
C GLY A 43 -8.26 -8.13 4.83
N ARG A 44 -8.74 -9.37 5.06
CA ARG A 44 -8.20 -10.55 4.36
C ARG A 44 -8.33 -10.45 2.85
N LYS A 45 -9.49 -10.03 2.34
CA LYS A 45 -9.69 -9.85 0.89
C LYS A 45 -8.72 -8.82 0.31
N LYS A 46 -8.58 -7.67 0.99
CA LYS A 46 -7.66 -6.59 0.61
C LYS A 46 -6.22 -7.13 0.54
N LEU A 47 -5.77 -7.83 1.58
CA LEU A 47 -4.44 -8.44 1.62
C LEU A 47 -4.21 -9.40 0.44
N LEU A 48 -5.18 -10.29 0.15
CA LEU A 48 -5.05 -11.24 -0.96
C LEU A 48 -4.93 -10.57 -2.32
N TYR A 49 -5.75 -9.56 -2.59
CA TYR A 49 -5.67 -8.82 -3.85
C TYR A 49 -4.39 -7.98 -3.93
N GLY A 50 -3.97 -7.38 -2.82
CA GLY A 50 -2.75 -6.59 -2.76
C GLY A 50 -1.50 -7.43 -2.97
N THR A 51 -1.36 -8.57 -2.29
CA THR A 51 -0.21 -9.47 -2.47
C THR A 51 -0.23 -10.14 -3.83
N PHE A 52 -1.40 -10.49 -4.37
CA PHE A 52 -1.53 -10.93 -5.75
C PHE A 52 -1.06 -9.83 -6.73
N GLY A 53 -1.49 -8.58 -6.52
CA GLY A 53 -1.09 -7.44 -7.34
C GLY A 53 0.42 -7.20 -7.32
N LEU A 54 1.06 -7.28 -6.15
CA LEU A 54 2.53 -7.18 -6.01
C LEU A 54 3.24 -8.33 -6.74
N SER A 55 2.75 -9.56 -6.54
CA SER A 55 3.35 -10.73 -7.20
C SER A 55 3.16 -10.72 -8.71
N TYR A 56 1.99 -10.32 -9.20
CA TYR A 56 1.70 -10.27 -10.63
C TYR A 56 2.40 -9.08 -11.31
N GLY A 57 2.42 -7.91 -10.66
CA GLY A 57 2.94 -6.67 -11.22
C GLY A 57 4.45 -6.50 -11.10
N TYR A 58 5.08 -7.03 -10.06
CA TYR A 58 6.52 -6.89 -9.84
C TYR A 58 7.24 -8.24 -9.73
N TYR A 59 6.88 -9.09 -8.75
CA TYR A 59 7.68 -10.30 -8.48
C TYR A 59 7.68 -11.29 -9.66
N GLY A 60 6.58 -11.38 -10.40
CA GLY A 60 6.39 -12.33 -11.49
C GLY A 60 7.48 -12.22 -12.55
N TRP A 61 7.84 -10.99 -12.96
CA TRP A 61 8.91 -10.78 -13.93
C TRP A 61 10.27 -10.57 -13.26
N ALA A 62 10.31 -10.08 -12.03
CA ALA A 62 11.56 -9.84 -11.31
C ALA A 62 12.26 -11.15 -10.91
N VAL A 63 11.53 -12.19 -10.49
CA VAL A 63 12.10 -13.50 -10.11
C VAL A 63 12.90 -14.15 -11.25
N PRO A 64 12.36 -14.38 -12.46
CA PRO A 64 13.14 -14.96 -13.56
C PRO A 64 14.33 -14.07 -13.96
N ALA A 65 14.17 -12.74 -13.93
CA ALA A 65 15.26 -11.81 -14.24
C ALA A 65 16.42 -11.89 -13.22
N VAL A 66 16.11 -12.00 -11.93
CA VAL A 66 17.12 -12.16 -10.87
C VAL A 66 17.81 -13.51 -10.94
N LEU A 67 17.07 -14.57 -11.26
CA LEU A 67 17.64 -15.92 -11.42
C LEU A 67 18.42 -16.09 -12.73
N GLY A 68 18.37 -15.10 -13.64
CA GLY A 68 19.05 -15.19 -14.93
C GLY A 68 18.46 -16.25 -15.85
N VAL A 69 17.14 -16.41 -15.80
CA VAL A 69 16.42 -17.33 -16.68
C VAL A 69 16.13 -16.62 -17.98
N ASP A 70 16.87 -17.01 -19.03
CA ASP A 70 16.78 -16.38 -20.35
C ASP A 70 15.87 -17.15 -21.31
N ASP A 71 15.54 -18.41 -21.00
CA ASP A 71 14.63 -19.20 -21.82
C ASP A 71 13.16 -18.81 -21.56
N GLY A 72 12.39 -18.68 -22.64
CA GLY A 72 11.01 -18.17 -22.57
C GLY A 72 10.06 -19.10 -21.81
N LYS A 73 10.27 -20.42 -21.85
CA LYS A 73 9.37 -21.39 -21.20
C LYS A 73 9.52 -21.34 -19.69
N SER A 74 10.75 -21.40 -19.19
CA SER A 74 11.06 -21.30 -17.77
C SER A 74 10.72 -19.92 -17.23
N SER A 75 10.92 -18.85 -18.00
CA SER A 75 10.52 -17.49 -17.63
C SER A 75 9.01 -17.39 -17.40
N VAL A 76 8.19 -17.90 -18.33
CA VAL A 76 6.73 -17.93 -18.20
C VAL A 76 6.30 -18.82 -17.04
N ALA A 77 6.93 -19.98 -16.86
CA ALA A 77 6.63 -20.88 -15.75
C ALA A 77 6.91 -20.22 -14.39
N LEU A 78 8.06 -19.57 -14.22
CA LEU A 78 8.42 -18.83 -13.00
C LEU A 78 7.51 -17.63 -12.76
N TYR A 79 7.14 -16.90 -13.82
CA TYR A 79 6.20 -15.79 -13.72
C TYR A 79 4.84 -16.25 -13.19
N MET A 80 4.27 -17.31 -13.78
CA MET A 80 2.98 -17.88 -13.39
C MET A 80 3.02 -18.44 -11.97
N LEU A 81 4.10 -19.16 -11.63
CA LEU A 81 4.29 -19.72 -10.29
C LEU A 81 4.38 -18.62 -9.23
N THR A 82 5.21 -17.60 -9.46
CA THR A 82 5.41 -16.48 -8.52
C THR A 82 4.15 -15.64 -8.36
N SER A 83 3.45 -15.35 -9.48
CA SER A 83 2.17 -14.62 -9.47
C SER A 83 1.11 -15.37 -8.65
N SER A 84 0.99 -16.69 -8.86
CA SER A 84 0.02 -17.53 -8.15
C SER A 84 0.37 -17.70 -6.67
N ALA A 85 1.66 -17.81 -6.35
CA ALA A 85 2.13 -17.89 -4.96
C ALA A 85 1.76 -16.64 -4.16
N GLY A 86 1.76 -15.46 -4.79
CA GLY A 86 1.31 -14.20 -4.20
C GLY A 86 -0.12 -14.17 -3.68
N PHE A 87 -1.00 -14.99 -4.27
CA PHE A 87 -2.36 -15.18 -3.77
C PHE A 87 -2.45 -16.37 -2.80
N TYR A 88 -1.88 -17.51 -3.19
CA TYR A 88 -2.07 -18.77 -2.47
C TYR A 88 -1.38 -18.81 -1.10
N LEU A 89 -0.16 -18.26 -0.98
CA LEU A 89 0.57 -18.26 0.28
C LEU A 89 -0.17 -17.40 1.32
N PRO A 90 -0.54 -16.14 1.06
CA PRO A 90 -1.33 -15.37 2.01
C PRO A 90 -2.70 -15.98 2.27
N LEU A 91 -3.37 -16.56 1.26
CA LEU A 91 -4.64 -17.27 1.46
C LEU A 91 -4.53 -18.38 2.49
N SER A 92 -3.43 -19.15 2.45
CA SER A 92 -3.19 -20.30 3.32
C SER A 92 -2.72 -19.89 4.71
N LEU A 93 -1.79 -18.94 4.80
CA LEU A 93 -1.22 -18.45 6.06
C LEU A 93 -2.24 -17.67 6.90
N THR A 94 -3.22 -17.01 6.26
CA THR A 94 -4.18 -16.15 6.95
C THR A 94 -5.45 -16.86 7.45
N LYS A 95 -5.62 -18.17 7.18
CA LYS A 95 -6.86 -18.89 7.50
C LYS A 95 -7.24 -18.90 8.98
N LYS A 96 -6.24 -18.80 9.86
CA LYS A 96 -6.39 -19.02 11.31
C LYS A 96 -5.89 -17.85 12.16
N ILE A 97 -5.59 -16.71 11.54
CA ILE A 97 -5.10 -15.51 12.24
C ILE A 97 -6.01 -14.33 11.93
N SER A 98 -6.11 -13.37 12.84
CA SER A 98 -6.82 -12.11 12.55
C SER A 98 -6.05 -11.32 11.49
N VAL A 99 -6.78 -10.87 10.47
CA VAL A 99 -6.34 -9.94 9.43
C VAL A 99 -7.30 -8.76 9.43
N THR A 100 -6.96 -7.74 10.22
CA THR A 100 -7.70 -6.48 10.27
C THR A 100 -7.47 -5.68 8.99
N ASP A 101 -8.40 -4.76 8.68
CA ASP A 101 -8.24 -3.87 7.52
C ASP A 101 -6.96 -3.03 7.61
N ALA A 102 -6.61 -2.53 8.79
CA ALA A 102 -5.38 -1.78 9.03
C ALA A 102 -4.12 -2.62 8.76
N ALA A 103 -4.09 -3.88 9.23
CA ALA A 103 -2.97 -4.78 8.99
C ALA A 103 -2.78 -5.07 7.50
N ALA A 104 -3.89 -5.26 6.76
CA ALA A 104 -3.84 -5.43 5.32
C ALA A 104 -3.37 -4.17 4.59
N THR A 105 -3.92 -3.00 4.91
CA THR A 105 -3.53 -1.70 4.32
C THR A 105 -2.04 -1.45 4.52
N PHE A 106 -1.53 -1.55 5.75
CA PHE A 106 -0.13 -1.23 6.03
C PHE A 106 0.83 -2.28 5.48
N SER A 107 0.40 -3.54 5.39
CA SER A 107 1.15 -4.61 4.72
C SER A 107 1.30 -4.33 3.21
N ILE A 108 0.23 -3.91 2.53
CA ILE A 108 0.28 -3.60 1.09
C ILE A 108 1.07 -2.32 0.83
N TYR A 109 0.91 -1.32 1.69
CA TYR A 109 1.75 -0.12 1.66
C TYR A 109 3.23 -0.52 1.74
N GLY A 110 3.62 -1.27 2.76
CA GLY A 110 4.99 -1.75 2.95
C GLY A 110 5.50 -2.60 1.79
N GLY A 111 4.67 -3.47 1.21
CA GLY A 111 5.04 -4.20 0.00
C GLY A 111 5.31 -3.26 -1.18
N SER A 112 4.32 -2.46 -1.57
CA SER A 112 4.47 -1.58 -2.72
C SER A 112 5.62 -0.57 -2.59
N ARG A 113 5.81 0.03 -1.41
CA ARG A 113 6.86 1.04 -1.17
C ARG A 113 8.19 0.40 -0.83
N GLY A 114 8.20 -0.79 -0.26
CA GLY A 114 9.41 -1.57 -0.03
C GLY A 114 10.13 -1.95 -1.33
N ILE A 115 9.44 -1.99 -2.48
CA ILE A 115 10.10 -2.08 -3.79
C ILE A 115 10.97 -0.84 -4.02
N VAL A 116 10.40 0.36 -3.85
CA VAL A 116 11.10 1.65 -3.99
C VAL A 116 12.22 1.76 -2.97
N HIS A 117 11.95 1.43 -1.70
CA HIS A 117 12.97 1.45 -0.65
C HIS A 117 14.10 0.46 -0.92
N GLY A 118 13.82 -0.73 -1.42
CA GLY A 118 14.85 -1.72 -1.76
C GLY A 118 15.71 -1.30 -2.94
N ILE A 119 15.11 -0.70 -3.97
CA ILE A 119 15.85 -0.10 -5.10
C ILE A 119 16.75 1.02 -4.61
N ALA A 120 16.20 1.95 -3.81
CA ALA A 120 16.97 3.02 -3.21
C ALA A 120 18.10 2.47 -2.32
N LEU A 121 17.83 1.46 -1.48
CA LEU A 121 18.83 0.84 -0.63
C LEU A 121 19.98 0.22 -1.45
N ALA A 122 19.70 -0.43 -2.58
CA ALA A 122 20.73 -0.95 -3.47
C ALA A 122 21.65 0.16 -3.99
N HIS A 123 21.07 1.29 -4.43
CA HIS A 123 21.81 2.47 -4.88
C HIS A 123 22.50 3.24 -3.77
N LEU A 124 22.04 3.13 -2.52
CA LEU A 124 22.70 3.72 -1.36
C LEU A 124 23.95 2.91 -0.97
N LEU A 125 23.86 1.58 -1.03
CA LEU A 125 24.94 0.67 -0.62
C LEU A 125 26.01 0.49 -1.70
N SER A 126 25.70 0.76 -2.96
CA SER A 126 26.61 0.61 -4.09
C SER A 126 26.40 1.73 -5.10
N GLU A 127 27.47 2.31 -5.61
CA GLU A 127 27.41 3.35 -6.65
C GLU A 127 26.92 2.79 -8.00
N ASP A 128 27.31 1.55 -8.32
CA ASP A 128 26.93 0.82 -9.53
C ASP A 128 26.42 -0.59 -9.19
N PRO A 129 25.21 -0.71 -8.61
CA PRO A 129 24.64 -2.00 -8.29
C PRO A 129 24.24 -2.71 -9.60
N PHE A 130 24.66 -3.97 -9.74
CA PHE A 130 24.22 -4.80 -10.86
C PHE A 130 22.69 -4.85 -10.94
N LYS A 131 22.13 -4.81 -12.17
CA LYS A 131 20.67 -4.79 -12.41
C LYS A 131 19.90 -5.86 -11.63
N ARG A 132 20.43 -7.09 -11.56
CA ARG A 132 19.83 -8.19 -10.79
C ARG A 132 19.81 -7.91 -9.28
N GLY A 133 20.85 -7.25 -8.77
CA GLY A 133 20.95 -6.84 -7.37
C GLY A 133 19.89 -5.79 -6.99
N ILE A 134 19.65 -4.81 -7.86
CA ILE A 134 18.58 -3.80 -7.67
C ILE A 134 17.21 -4.47 -7.58
N LEU A 135 16.90 -5.36 -8.53
CA LEU A 135 15.61 -6.08 -8.54
C LEU A 135 15.45 -6.96 -7.30
N ALA A 136 16.51 -7.69 -6.91
CA ALA A 136 16.52 -8.53 -5.73
C ALA A 136 16.31 -7.72 -4.45
N ALA A 137 16.98 -6.58 -4.30
CA ALA A 137 16.81 -5.68 -3.16
C ALA A 137 15.36 -5.17 -3.08
N GLY A 138 14.80 -4.70 -4.20
CA GLY A 138 13.40 -4.31 -4.29
C GLY A 138 12.44 -5.42 -3.84
N MET A 139 12.66 -6.66 -4.27
CA MET A 139 11.82 -7.80 -3.83
C MET A 139 11.98 -8.11 -2.35
N LEU A 140 13.22 -8.19 -1.85
CA LEU A 140 13.49 -8.58 -0.47
C LEU A 140 12.96 -7.55 0.53
N VAL A 141 13.19 -6.26 0.27
CA VAL A 141 12.68 -5.18 1.12
C VAL A 141 11.15 -5.09 1.04
N SER A 142 10.57 -5.21 -0.15
CA SER A 142 9.11 -5.31 -0.33
C SER A 142 8.48 -6.43 0.51
N VAL A 143 9.04 -7.65 0.46
CA VAL A 143 8.57 -8.77 1.28
C VAL A 143 8.74 -8.47 2.77
N ALA A 144 9.92 -7.97 3.18
CA ALA A 144 10.20 -7.64 4.58
C ALA A 144 9.22 -6.59 5.13
N GLU A 145 8.98 -5.51 4.38
CA GLU A 145 8.06 -4.44 4.75
C GLU A 145 6.60 -4.87 4.70
N THR A 146 6.23 -5.80 3.81
CA THR A 146 4.90 -6.45 3.84
C THR A 146 4.63 -7.10 5.20
N PHE A 147 5.60 -7.87 5.71
CA PHE A 147 5.48 -8.52 7.02
C PHE A 147 5.60 -7.53 8.18
N ALA A 148 6.53 -6.57 8.10
CA ALA A 148 6.71 -5.56 9.13
C ALA A 148 5.44 -4.70 9.29
N GLY A 149 4.88 -4.21 8.17
CA GLY A 149 3.65 -3.42 8.15
C GLY A 149 2.48 -4.20 8.75
N PHE A 150 2.27 -5.45 8.34
CA PHE A 150 1.24 -6.31 8.92
C PHE A 150 1.39 -6.44 10.44
N ARG A 151 2.62 -6.73 10.90
CA ARG A 151 2.92 -6.97 12.31
C ARG A 151 2.79 -5.70 13.16
N ILE A 152 3.28 -4.57 12.68
CA ILE A 152 3.22 -3.27 13.37
C ILE A 152 1.75 -2.88 13.55
N ALA A 153 0.96 -2.84 12.47
CA ALA A 153 -0.45 -2.47 12.53
C ALA A 153 -1.26 -3.41 13.43
N SER A 154 -1.00 -4.72 13.37
CA SER A 154 -1.67 -5.71 14.21
C SER A 154 -1.33 -5.56 15.70
N ARG A 155 -0.04 -5.37 16.04
CA ARG A 155 0.41 -5.26 17.43
C ARG A 155 -0.01 -3.94 18.07
N SER A 156 0.06 -2.85 17.32
CA SER A 156 -0.34 -1.52 17.77
C SER A 156 -1.84 -1.27 17.68
N LYS A 157 -2.63 -2.26 17.24
CA LYS A 157 -4.10 -2.17 17.07
C LYS A 157 -4.52 -0.92 16.28
N MET A 158 -3.77 -0.61 15.22
CA MET A 158 -4.02 0.58 14.42
C MET A 158 -5.39 0.51 13.73
N SER A 159 -6.00 1.68 13.52
CA SER A 159 -7.15 1.81 12.64
C SER A 159 -6.72 1.86 11.18
N ALA A 160 -7.64 1.58 10.26
CA ALA A 160 -7.35 1.68 8.83
C ALA A 160 -7.02 3.11 8.41
N GLY A 161 -7.69 4.12 8.97
CA GLY A 161 -7.39 5.53 8.73
C GLY A 161 -5.99 5.89 9.21
N THR A 162 -5.60 5.46 10.41
CA THR A 162 -4.23 5.64 10.93
C THR A 162 -3.18 5.07 9.97
N THR A 163 -3.37 3.84 9.47
CA THR A 163 -2.40 3.24 8.53
C THR A 163 -2.35 3.93 7.18
N GLU A 164 -3.49 4.44 6.70
CA GLU A 164 -3.57 5.19 5.44
C GLU A 164 -2.90 6.58 5.58
N THR A 165 -3.09 7.27 6.70
CA THR A 165 -2.43 8.56 6.99
C THR A 165 -0.92 8.40 7.13
N ILE A 166 -0.45 7.37 7.85
CA ILE A 166 0.98 7.05 7.94
C ILE A 166 1.55 6.77 6.54
N GLY A 167 0.89 5.91 5.77
CA GLY A 167 1.31 5.59 4.41
C GLY A 167 1.32 6.80 3.49
N THR A 168 0.31 7.67 3.59
CA THR A 168 0.26 8.93 2.85
C THR A 168 1.43 9.84 3.21
N GLY A 169 1.73 9.99 4.51
CA GLY A 169 2.92 10.71 4.95
C GLY A 169 4.21 10.16 4.32
N GLY A 170 4.37 8.83 4.30
CA GLY A 170 5.51 8.19 3.63
C GLY A 170 5.57 8.41 2.12
N ASP A 171 4.43 8.38 1.41
CA ASP A 171 4.35 8.67 -0.03
C ASP A 171 4.82 10.10 -0.35
N PHE A 172 4.32 11.09 0.38
CA PHE A 172 4.77 12.48 0.21
C PHE A 172 6.22 12.64 0.67
N GLY A 173 6.63 11.93 1.72
CA GLY A 173 8.03 11.88 2.16
C GLY A 173 8.99 11.41 1.05
N ILE A 174 8.64 10.36 0.32
CA ILE A 174 9.40 9.90 -0.86
C ILE A 174 9.47 11.02 -1.90
N GLY A 175 8.32 11.64 -2.22
CA GLY A 175 8.26 12.74 -3.19
C GLY A 175 9.12 13.94 -2.80
N LEU A 176 9.08 14.33 -1.53
CA LEU A 176 9.92 15.40 -0.97
C LEU A 176 11.41 15.03 -0.99
N GLY A 177 11.75 13.76 -0.74
CA GLY A 177 13.12 13.26 -0.85
C GLY A 177 13.66 13.34 -2.28
N VAL A 178 12.85 12.96 -3.28
CA VAL A 178 13.17 13.14 -4.71
C VAL A 178 13.33 14.63 -5.04
N ALA A 179 12.38 15.46 -4.62
CA ALA A 179 12.44 16.91 -4.84
C ALA A 179 13.72 17.53 -4.25
N ALA A 180 14.06 17.18 -3.00
CA ALA A 180 15.29 17.64 -2.36
C ALA A 180 16.55 17.22 -3.15
N ALA A 181 16.56 15.99 -3.70
CA ALA A 181 17.66 15.52 -4.53
C ALA A 181 17.77 16.30 -5.85
N ILE A 182 16.66 16.64 -6.51
CA ILE A 182 16.67 17.50 -7.72
C ILE A 182 17.21 18.89 -7.38
N LEU A 183 16.73 19.51 -6.30
CA LEU A 183 17.12 20.88 -5.92
C LEU A 183 18.61 21.00 -5.58
N THR A 184 19.18 19.95 -4.99
CA THR A 184 20.59 19.85 -4.62
C THR A 184 21.50 19.34 -5.75
N ASN A 185 20.97 19.14 -6.96
CA ASN A 185 21.68 18.52 -8.10
C ASN A 185 22.20 17.09 -7.80
N GLY A 186 21.54 16.35 -6.92
CA GLY A 186 21.90 14.97 -6.60
C GLY A 186 21.76 14.02 -7.80
N PHE A 187 20.89 14.34 -8.75
CA PHE A 187 20.79 13.64 -10.03
C PHE A 187 21.94 14.08 -10.95
N GLY A 188 22.84 13.15 -11.26
CA GLY A 188 23.97 13.37 -12.17
C GLY A 188 25.36 13.16 -11.54
N GLU A 189 25.48 13.37 -10.22
CA GLU A 189 26.78 13.21 -9.53
C GLU A 189 26.88 11.92 -8.70
N ARG A 190 25.82 11.52 -7.97
CA ARG A 190 25.82 10.29 -7.14
C ARG A 190 24.42 9.69 -6.94
N ASN A 191 24.16 8.51 -7.50
CA ASN A 191 22.93 7.74 -7.26
C ASN A 191 22.65 7.51 -5.76
N GLN A 192 23.71 7.44 -4.94
CA GLN A 192 23.64 7.32 -3.49
C GLN A 192 22.96 8.51 -2.81
N ALA A 193 23.19 9.73 -3.30
CA ALA A 193 22.60 10.94 -2.70
C ALA A 193 21.09 10.97 -2.92
N VAL A 194 20.65 10.64 -4.14
CA VAL A 194 19.23 10.49 -4.48
C VAL A 194 18.59 9.40 -3.63
N ALA A 195 19.20 8.22 -3.59
CA ALA A 195 18.72 7.08 -2.80
C ALA A 195 18.60 7.40 -1.31
N GLY A 196 19.62 8.05 -0.73
CA GLY A 196 19.62 8.49 0.65
C GLY A 196 18.51 9.49 0.93
N SER A 197 18.31 10.48 0.05
CA SER A 197 17.25 11.48 0.15
C SER A 197 15.85 10.85 0.09
N VAL A 198 15.64 9.87 -0.80
CA VAL A 198 14.39 9.10 -0.89
C VAL A 198 14.10 8.33 0.39
N LEU A 199 15.09 7.60 0.93
CA LEU A 199 14.92 6.80 2.15
C LEU A 199 14.69 7.68 3.39
N LEU A 200 15.45 8.76 3.52
CA LEU A 200 15.26 9.74 4.60
C LEU A 200 13.90 10.42 4.49
N GLY A 201 13.51 10.83 3.29
CA GLY A 201 12.21 11.41 3.01
C GLY A 201 11.07 10.46 3.37
N ALA A 202 11.13 9.20 2.94
CA ALA A 202 10.16 8.16 3.30
C ALA A 202 10.05 7.99 4.82
N GLY A 203 11.18 7.88 5.53
CA GLY A 203 11.22 7.74 6.98
C GLY A 203 10.62 8.95 7.72
N ALA A 204 11.00 10.16 7.33
CA ALA A 204 10.44 11.39 7.88
C ALA A 204 8.94 11.54 7.57
N GLY A 205 8.53 11.14 6.37
CA GLY A 205 7.14 11.08 5.94
C GLY A 205 6.30 10.12 6.77
N LEU A 206 6.77 8.89 6.97
CA LEU A 206 6.10 7.91 7.82
C LEU A 206 5.98 8.40 9.27
N TRP A 207 7.04 9.02 9.79
CA TRP A 207 7.05 9.57 11.14
C TRP A 207 6.08 10.74 11.30
N SER A 208 6.08 11.69 10.36
CA SER A 208 5.12 12.81 10.36
C SER A 208 3.67 12.35 10.23
N GLY A 209 3.39 11.38 9.34
CA GLY A 209 2.06 10.77 9.24
C GLY A 209 1.64 10.04 10.52
N LYS A 210 2.58 9.44 11.25
CA LYS A 210 2.31 8.83 12.56
C LYS A 210 1.98 9.88 13.62
N LEU A 211 2.75 10.95 13.70
CA LEU A 211 2.47 12.07 14.61
C LEU A 211 1.08 12.65 14.35
N LEU A 212 0.74 12.86 13.08
CA LEU A 212 -0.56 13.39 12.69
C LEU A 212 -1.70 12.47 13.13
N ALA A 213 -1.57 11.16 12.87
CA ALA A 213 -2.57 10.17 13.25
C ALA A 213 -2.69 9.91 14.76
N ASP A 214 -1.68 10.30 15.56
CA ASP A 214 -1.73 10.25 17.02
C ASP A 214 -2.42 11.49 17.62
N HIS A 215 -2.27 12.65 16.98
CA HIS A 215 -2.92 13.88 17.41
C HIS A 215 -4.39 13.95 17.02
N GLN A 216 -4.77 13.35 15.89
CA GLN A 216 -6.13 13.38 15.37
C GLN A 216 -6.55 11.99 14.88
N PRO A 217 -7.73 11.48 15.30
CA PRO A 217 -8.25 10.22 14.78
C PRO A 217 -8.71 10.39 13.33
N PHE A 218 -8.03 9.72 12.40
CA PHE A 218 -8.42 9.67 11.00
C PHE A 218 -9.37 8.51 10.71
N THR A 219 -10.44 8.79 9.97
CA THR A 219 -11.13 7.75 9.19
C THR A 219 -10.38 7.47 7.88
N VAL A 220 -10.75 6.39 7.20
CA VAL A 220 -10.19 6.09 5.86
C VAL A 220 -10.57 7.18 4.85
N GLY A 221 -11.77 7.76 4.98
CA GLY A 221 -12.22 8.86 4.12
C GLY A 221 -11.37 10.11 4.30
N ASP A 222 -11.09 10.48 5.55
CA ASP A 222 -10.25 11.64 5.87
C ASP A 222 -8.84 11.47 5.30
N ALA A 223 -8.25 10.28 5.45
CA ALA A 223 -6.94 9.98 4.88
C ALA A 223 -6.92 10.08 3.34
N HIS A 224 -8.01 9.70 2.66
CA HIS A 224 -8.12 9.86 1.20
C HIS A 224 -8.29 11.33 0.78
N ILE A 225 -9.02 12.15 1.54
CA ILE A 225 -9.11 13.59 1.29
C ILE A 225 -7.75 14.25 1.52
N PHE A 226 -7.07 13.92 2.62
CA PHE A 226 -5.72 14.37 2.93
C PHE A 226 -4.75 14.07 1.78
N ARG A 227 -4.72 12.81 1.32
CA ARG A 227 -3.91 12.39 0.17
C ARG A 227 -4.30 13.11 -1.12
N GLY A 228 -5.60 13.21 -1.39
CA GLY A 228 -6.13 13.82 -2.61
C GLY A 228 -5.78 15.29 -2.72
N LEU A 229 -5.94 16.06 -1.64
CA LEU A 229 -5.57 17.47 -1.59
C LEU A 229 -4.07 17.67 -1.67
N GLY A 230 -3.26 16.81 -1.05
CA GLY A 230 -1.82 16.80 -1.27
C GLY A 230 -1.44 16.60 -2.74
N LEU A 231 -2.09 15.66 -3.44
CA LEU A 231 -1.79 15.39 -4.86
C LEU A 231 -2.27 16.52 -5.78
N LEU A 232 -3.46 17.06 -5.53
CA LEU A 232 -3.96 18.23 -6.25
C LEU A 232 -3.06 19.45 -6.01
N GLY A 233 -2.66 19.67 -4.76
CA GLY A 233 -1.71 20.69 -4.39
C GLY A 233 -0.37 20.49 -5.11
N ALA A 234 0.11 19.27 -5.26
CA ALA A 234 1.34 18.98 -6.01
C ALA A 234 1.22 19.27 -7.51
N TYR A 235 0.04 19.05 -8.10
CA TYR A 235 -0.16 19.09 -9.55
C TYR A 235 -0.58 20.47 -10.07
N VAL A 236 -1.48 21.18 -9.39
CA VAL A 236 -2.00 22.47 -9.87
C VAL A 236 -0.91 23.52 -10.11
N PRO A 237 0.11 23.69 -9.24
CA PRO A 237 1.19 24.65 -9.49
C PRO A 237 2.06 24.31 -10.69
N LEU A 238 2.14 23.05 -11.12
CA LEU A 238 2.90 22.68 -12.32
C LEU A 238 2.33 23.39 -13.56
N ALA A 239 1.00 23.46 -13.69
CA ALA A 239 0.35 24.18 -14.77
C ALA A 239 0.60 25.69 -14.70
N VAL A 240 0.69 26.26 -13.49
CA VAL A 240 1.01 27.68 -13.31
C VAL A 240 2.45 27.98 -13.75
N VAL A 241 3.40 27.11 -13.40
CA VAL A 241 4.80 27.23 -13.85
C VAL A 241 4.89 27.08 -15.36
N ASP A 242 4.17 26.14 -15.96
CA ASP A 242 4.15 25.92 -17.41
C ASP A 242 3.69 27.16 -18.19
N ILE A 243 2.68 27.88 -17.70
CA ILE A 243 2.20 29.15 -18.30
C ILE A 243 3.29 30.22 -18.34
N THR A 244 4.27 30.19 -17.44
CA THR A 244 5.39 31.14 -17.45
C THR A 244 6.42 30.87 -18.56
N GLY A 245 6.33 29.71 -19.24
CA GLY A 245 7.25 29.32 -20.31
C GLY A 245 8.67 29.02 -19.83
N THR A 246 8.86 28.68 -18.55
CA THR A 246 10.16 28.30 -17.99
C THR A 246 10.44 26.82 -18.23
N ASP A 247 11.65 26.51 -18.69
CA ASP A 247 12.15 25.12 -18.84
C ASP A 247 12.96 24.66 -17.61
N ASN A 248 12.94 25.42 -16.52
CA ASN A 248 13.73 25.12 -15.33
C ASN A 248 13.07 24.03 -14.46
N GLU A 249 13.61 22.81 -14.48
CA GLU A 249 13.16 21.67 -13.68
C GLU A 249 13.04 21.99 -12.18
N LYS A 250 13.94 22.83 -11.64
CA LYS A 250 13.89 23.22 -10.23
C LYS A 250 12.66 24.08 -9.93
N ALA A 251 12.21 24.90 -10.87
CA ALA A 251 11.00 25.71 -10.70
C ALA A 251 9.75 24.81 -10.59
N TYR A 252 9.61 23.80 -11.47
CA TYR A 252 8.54 22.80 -11.37
C TYR A 252 8.61 22.02 -10.06
N THR A 253 9.81 21.62 -9.65
CA THR A 253 10.04 20.84 -8.43
C THR A 253 9.64 21.63 -7.18
N VAL A 254 10.10 22.89 -7.05
CA VAL A 254 9.73 23.76 -5.92
C VAL A 254 8.22 24.00 -5.90
N ALA A 255 7.62 24.32 -7.05
CA ALA A 255 6.19 24.60 -7.14
C ALA A 255 5.34 23.38 -6.72
N SER A 256 5.69 22.19 -7.21
CA SER A 256 5.02 20.94 -6.83
C SER A 256 5.19 20.62 -5.34
N MET A 257 6.39 20.80 -4.80
CA MET A 257 6.69 20.57 -3.39
C MET A 257 5.89 21.49 -2.47
N LEU A 258 5.91 22.81 -2.71
CA LEU A 258 5.18 23.78 -1.91
C LEU A 258 3.68 23.57 -2.03
N GLY A 259 3.21 23.30 -3.24
CA GLY A 259 1.81 22.97 -3.49
C GLY A 259 1.35 21.72 -2.77
N ALA A 260 2.16 20.66 -2.79
CA ALA A 260 1.88 19.41 -2.07
C ALA A 260 1.72 19.66 -0.57
N LEU A 261 2.65 20.41 0.04
CA LEU A 261 2.60 20.77 1.45
C LEU A 261 1.39 21.63 1.79
N ALA A 262 1.06 22.61 0.95
CA ALA A 262 -0.15 23.43 1.12
C ALA A 262 -1.42 22.58 1.01
N GLY A 263 -1.48 21.68 0.03
CA GLY A 263 -2.59 20.75 -0.16
C GLY A 263 -2.78 19.78 1.01
N LEU A 264 -1.69 19.21 1.53
CA LEU A 264 -1.72 18.39 2.74
C LEU A 264 -2.20 19.19 3.96
N GLY A 265 -1.73 20.43 4.11
CA GLY A 265 -2.15 21.31 5.20
C GLY A 265 -3.64 21.66 5.16
N LEU A 266 -4.22 21.80 3.96
CA LEU A 266 -5.66 22.04 3.78
C LEU A 266 -6.52 20.77 3.97
N GLY A 267 -5.94 19.59 3.75
CA GLY A 267 -6.65 18.31 3.85
C GLY A 267 -6.59 17.63 5.21
N ASN A 268 -5.89 18.22 6.18
CA ASN A 268 -5.78 17.76 7.56
C ASN A 268 -6.73 18.53 8.47
#